data_AF-A0A660U9Y9-F1
#
_entry.id   AF-A0A660U9Y9-F1
#
_cell.length_a   1.000
_cell.length_b   1.000
_cell.length_c   1.000
_cell.angle_alpha   90.00
_cell.angle_beta   90.00
_cell.angle_gamma   90.00
#
_symmetry.space_group_name_H-M   'P 1'
#
loop_
_entity.id
_entity.type
_entity.pdbx_description
1 polymer ?
#
loop_
_entity_poly.entity_id
_entity_poly.type
_entity_poly.pdbx_seq_one_letter_code
_entity_poly.pdbx_strand_id
1 'polypeptide(L)' 'EIQTTILVVNGPSYACAGVEGEGFVAMTISGPTGEGFTKPSTFTRERRVVLVKGISLNTLY' A
#
# COMPACT_ATOMS: atom_id res chain seq x y z
N GLU A 1 24.89 -6.42 -2.81
CA GLU A 1 23.75 -5.57 -2.39
C GLU A 1 22.71 -6.47 -1.73
N ILE A 2 22.05 -6.04 -0.66
CA ILE A 2 21.06 -6.86 0.06
C ILE A 2 19.66 -6.49 -0.46
N GLN A 3 18.92 -7.46 -0.99
CA GLN A 3 17.55 -7.26 -1.50
C GLN A 3 16.54 -7.56 -0.40
N THR A 4 16.29 -6.59 0.48
CA THR A 4 15.24 -6.68 1.52
C THR A 4 14.00 -5.89 1.14
N THR A 5 12.85 -6.33 1.63
CA THR A 5 11.57 -5.61 1.49
C THR A 5 11.55 -4.29 2.23
N ILE A 6 12.31 -4.19 3.33
CA ILE A 6 12.41 -3.01 4.18
C ILE A 6 13.87 -2.75 4.46
N LEU A 7 14.27 -1.48 4.40
CA LEU A 7 15.57 -0.99 4.83
C LEU A 7 15.37 0.16 5.80
N VAL A 8 15.88 0.02 7.03
CA VAL A 8 15.94 1.11 8.01
C VAL A 8 17.36 1.65 8.03
N VAL A 9 17.50 2.96 7.90
CA VAL A 9 18.79 3.65 7.94
C VAL A 9 18.77 4.62 9.12
N ASN A 10 19.81 4.58 9.96
CA ASN A 10 19.99 5.51 11.09
C ASN A 10 18.82 5.56 12.10
N GLY A 11 18.10 4.45 12.27
CA GLY A 11 16.98 4.35 13.21
C GLY A 11 16.80 2.94 13.76
N PRO A 12 15.99 2.78 14.81
CA PRO A 12 15.67 1.45 15.35
C PRO A 12 14.80 0.66 14.37
N SER A 13 14.88 -0.67 14.41
CA SER A 13 14.19 -1.55 13.46
C SER A 13 12.66 -1.36 13.45
N TYR A 14 12.04 -1.03 14.58
CA TYR A 14 10.60 -0.81 14.68
C TYR A 14 10.12 0.48 13.98
N ALA A 15 11.03 1.40 13.65
CA ALA A 15 10.67 2.65 13.00
C ALA A 15 10.04 2.44 11.62
N CYS A 16 10.36 1.34 10.93
CA CYS A 16 9.72 1.00 9.65
C CYS A 16 8.24 0.64 9.79
N ALA A 17 7.78 0.19 10.96
CA ALA A 17 6.41 -0.20 11.22
C ALA A 17 5.56 0.98 11.75
N GLY A 18 5.96 2.22 11.48
CA GLY A 18 5.23 3.43 11.88
C GLY A 18 5.30 3.77 13.36
N VAL A 19 6.17 3.13 14.14
CA VAL A 19 6.40 3.44 15.56
C VAL A 19 7.56 4.43 15.66
N GLU A 20 7.29 5.67 16.04
CA GLU A 20 8.30 6.77 16.12
C GLU A 20 9.02 7.04 14.76
N GLY A 21 8.44 6.56 13.66
CA GLY A 21 8.92 6.74 12.29
C GLY A 21 7.76 7.08 11.34
N GLU A 22 8.09 7.48 10.11
CA GLU A 22 7.10 7.80 9.08
C GLU A 22 6.45 6.52 8.51
N GLY A 23 5.16 6.59 8.16
CA GLY A 23 4.41 5.48 7.57
C GLY A 23 3.19 5.08 8.41
N PHE A 24 2.59 3.95 8.06
CA PHE A 24 1.45 3.38 8.78
C PHE A 24 1.88 2.19 9.63
N VAL A 25 1.15 1.97 10.73
CA VAL A 25 1.38 0.80 11.57
C VAL A 25 0.90 -0.45 10.86
N ALA A 26 1.80 -1.40 10.66
CA ALA A 26 1.51 -2.70 10.08
C ALA A 26 2.37 -3.79 10.72
N MET A 27 1.73 -4.91 11.07
CA MET A 27 2.34 -6.05 11.76
C MET A 27 2.50 -7.27 10.85
N THR A 28 2.18 -7.12 9.56
CA THR A 28 2.31 -8.18 8.57
C THR A 28 3.13 -7.64 7.39
N ILE A 29 4.23 -8.32 7.12
CA ILE A 29 5.16 -7.99 6.04
C ILE A 29 5.18 -9.18 5.09
N SER A 30 4.71 -8.99 3.86
CA SER A 30 4.80 -10.04 2.86
C SER A 30 6.10 -9.91 2.06
N GLY A 31 7.07 -10.76 2.40
CA GLY A 31 8.30 -10.94 1.62
C GLY A 31 8.08 -11.71 0.32
N PRO A 32 7.55 -12.94 0.34
CA PRO A 32 7.46 -13.80 -0.85
C PRO A 32 6.56 -13.27 -1.96
N THR A 33 5.45 -12.60 -1.63
CA THR A 33 4.51 -12.07 -2.64
C THR A 33 4.74 -10.60 -2.97
N GLY A 34 5.65 -9.93 -2.27
CA GLY A 34 6.10 -8.57 -2.61
C GLY A 34 5.13 -7.44 -2.23
N GLU A 35 4.08 -7.72 -1.46
CA GLU A 35 3.14 -6.66 -1.02
C GLU A 35 3.77 -5.69 -0.01
N GLY A 36 4.90 -6.07 0.61
CA GLY A 36 5.55 -5.27 1.63
C GLY A 36 4.73 -5.19 2.90
N PHE A 37 4.63 -4.00 3.49
CA PHE A 37 3.69 -3.78 4.58
C PHE A 37 2.26 -3.90 4.07
N THR A 38 1.55 -4.93 4.55
CA THR A 38 0.16 -5.13 4.15
C THR A 38 -0.74 -4.08 4.81
N LYS A 39 -1.68 -3.55 4.04
CA LYS A 39 -2.69 -2.58 4.47
C LYS A 39 -4.08 -3.12 4.12
N PRO A 40 -5.18 -2.49 4.57
CA PRO A 40 -6.53 -2.97 4.25
C PRO A 40 -6.75 -3.20 2.75
N SER A 41 -6.19 -2.35 1.86
CA SER A 41 -6.32 -2.55 0.42
C SER A 41 -5.55 -3.75 -0.14
N THR A 42 -4.51 -4.23 0.53
CA THR A 42 -3.80 -5.48 0.17
C THR A 42 -4.73 -6.70 0.24
N PHE A 43 -5.73 -6.66 1.11
CA PHE A 43 -6.69 -7.75 1.31
C PHE A 43 -7.98 -7.58 0.50
N THR A 44 -8.01 -6.64 -0.45
CA THR A 44 -9.17 -6.37 -1.30
C THR A 44 -8.86 -6.67 -2.76
N ARG A 45 -9.88 -7.03 -3.53
CA ARG A 45 -9.77 -7.17 -4.98
C ARG A 45 -10.02 -5.84 -5.65
N GLU A 46 -9.09 -5.39 -6.50
CA GLU A 46 -9.34 -4.25 -7.39
C GLU A 46 -10.49 -4.60 -8.34
N ARG A 47 -11.48 -3.70 -8.42
CA ARG A 47 -12.63 -3.82 -9.32
C ARG A 47 -12.68 -2.61 -10.23
N ARG A 48 -12.56 -2.85 -11.54
CA ARG A 48 -12.73 -1.82 -12.57
C ARG A 48 -14.16 -1.86 -13.10
N VAL A 49 -14.85 -0.72 -13.04
CA VAL A 49 -16.22 -0.55 -13.56
C VAL A 49 -16.20 0.56 -14.62
N VAL A 50 -16.77 0.28 -15.79
CA VAL A 50 -16.93 1.25 -16.88
C VAL A 50 -18.41 1.53 -17.04
N LEU A 51 -18.80 2.80 -16.91
CA LEU A 51 -20.19 3.22 -17.07
C LEU A 51 -20.36 4.00 -18.37
N VAL A 52 -20.86 3.31 -19.38
CA VAL A 52 -21.10 3.89 -20.71
C VAL A 52 -22.30 4.83 -20.60
N LYS A 53 -22.11 6.10 -21.00
CA LYS A 53 -23.08 7.20 -20.89
C LYS A 53 -23.41 7.65 -19.45
N GLY A 54 -22.54 7.43 -18.45
CA GLY A 54 -22.71 8.17 -17.19
C GLY A 54 -21.75 7.90 -16.03
N ILE A 55 -20.82 8.82 -15.79
CA ILE A 55 -20.37 9.27 -14.45
C ILE A 55 -19.87 10.74 -14.52
N SER A 56 -20.31 11.46 -15.56
CA SER A 56 -19.81 12.78 -15.97
C SER A 56 -20.96 13.79 -15.92
N LEU A 57 -20.78 14.87 -15.16
CA LEU A 57 -21.70 16.02 -15.15
C LEU A 57 -21.58 16.88 -16.41
N ASN A 58 -20.43 16.79 -17.10
CA ASN A 58 -20.13 17.61 -18.28
C ASN A 58 -20.56 16.97 -19.59
N THR A 59 -21.21 15.81 -19.56
CA THR A 59 -21.77 15.19 -20.76
C THR A 59 -23.17 15.76 -20.98
N LEU A 60 -23.23 16.98 -21.53
CA LEU A 60 -24.45 17.50 -22.15
C LEU A 60 -24.62 16.80 -23.50
N TYR A 61 -25.69 15.99 -23.60
CA TYR A 61 -26.22 15.33 -24.81
C TYR A 61 -25.25 14.52 -25.68
#